data_AF-A0A380FL30-F1
#
_entry.id   AF-A0A380FL30-F1
#
_cell.length_a   1.000
_cell.length_b   1.000
_cell.length_c   1.000
_cell.angle_alpha   90.00
_cell.angle_beta   90.00
_cell.angle_gamma   90.00
#
_symmetry.space_group_name_H-M   'P 1'
#
loop_
_entity.id
_entity.type
_entity.pdbx_description
1 polymer ?
#
loop_
_entity_poly.entity_id
_entity_poly.type
_entity_poly.pdbx_seq_one_letter_code
_entity_poly.pdbx_strand_id
1 'polypeptide(L)'
;MNFMKQHPELAVIYVTHFVEEITERIQKGFLLKNGQRFMQGDIESVLNSDTLSNYFNRNVSIIKQNRRYSLFLNEDKIAENQRK
;
A
#
# COMPACT_ATOMS: atom_id res chain seq x y z
N MET A 1 0.36 13.31 14.48
CA MET A 1 -0.63 12.31 14.94
C MET A 1 -0.51 12.06 16.46
N ASN A 2 -0.55 13.10 17.29
CA ASN A 2 -0.54 12.95 18.76
C ASN A 2 -1.91 12.58 19.32
N PHE A 3 -2.98 12.93 18.62
CA PHE A 3 -4.36 12.67 19.04
C PHE A 3 -4.65 11.17 19.24
N MET A 4 -4.26 10.32 18.29
CA MET A 4 -4.37 8.85 18.41
C MET A 4 -3.58 8.27 19.60
N LYS A 5 -2.54 8.98 20.06
CA LYS A 5 -1.76 8.56 21.23
C LYS A 5 -2.44 8.94 22.54
N GLN A 6 -3.22 10.02 22.54
CA GLN A 6 -3.96 10.52 23.70
C GLN A 6 -5.27 9.74 23.93
N HIS A 7 -5.84 9.17 22.87
CA HIS A 7 -7.10 8.42 22.88
C HIS A 7 -6.93 7.04 22.22
N PRO A 8 -6.31 6.06 22.91
CA PRO A 8 -6.05 4.74 22.34
C PRO A 8 -7.33 3.94 22.00
N GLU A 9 -8.47 4.27 22.62
CA GLU A 9 -9.79 3.69 22.36
C GLU A 9 -10.46 4.21 21.09
N LEU A 10 -9.98 5.33 20.55
CA LEU A 10 -10.61 6.00 19.41
C LEU A 10 -10.40 5.20 18.12
N ALA A 11 -11.49 4.82 17.47
CA ALA A 11 -11.46 4.32 16.11
C ALA A 11 -11.36 5.48 15.11
N VAL A 12 -10.42 5.39 14.16
CA VAL A 12 -10.25 6.40 13.10
C VAL A 12 -10.21 5.71 11.74
N ILE A 13 -10.95 6.28 10.79
CA ILE A 13 -10.87 5.94 9.38
C ILE A 13 -10.07 7.05 8.69
N TYR A 14 -8.95 6.68 8.09
CA TYR A 14 -8.12 7.56 7.29
C TYR A 14 -8.21 7.14 5.83
N VAL A 15 -8.68 8.03 4.96
CA VAL A 15 -8.87 7.76 3.53
C VAL A 15 -7.78 8.49 2.76
N THR A 16 -7.01 7.74 1.98
CA THR A 16 -5.92 8.27 1.15
C THR A 16 -5.74 7.44 -0.11
N HIS A 17 -5.08 8.04 -1.11
CA HIS A 17 -4.58 7.37 -2.30
C HIS A 17 -3.04 7.25 -2.31
N PHE A 18 -2.34 7.76 -1.28
CA PHE A 18 -0.89 7.68 -1.14
C PHE A 18 -0.52 6.77 0.03
N VAL A 19 0.31 5.75 -0.23
CA VAL A 19 0.75 4.82 0.82
C VAL A 19 1.73 5.49 1.80
N GLU A 20 2.41 6.54 1.37
CA GLU A 20 3.38 7.32 2.13
C GLU A 20 2.75 8.02 3.35
N GLU A 21 1.47 8.36 3.25
CA GLU A 21 0.71 8.98 4.34
C GLU A 21 0.43 8.00 5.48
N ILE A 22 0.47 6.69 5.18
CA ILE A 22 0.21 5.63 6.14
C ILE A 22 1.37 5.53 7.14
N THR A 23 1.02 5.59 8.42
CA THR A 23 1.97 5.51 9.55
C THR A 23 1.88 4.14 10.23
N GLU A 24 2.89 3.79 11.03
CA GLU A 24 2.91 2.57 11.86
C GLU A 24 1.71 2.37 12.80
N ARG A 25 0.94 3.43 13.09
CA ARG A 25 -0.26 3.33 13.95
C ARG A 25 -1.48 2.79 13.22
N ILE A 26 -1.48 2.80 11.88
CA ILE A 26 -2.56 2.25 11.08
C ILE A 26 -2.29 0.76 10.92
N GLN A 27 -3.11 -0.06 11.59
CA GLN A 27 -2.90 -1.50 11.66
C GLN A 27 -3.79 -2.30 10.69
N LYS A 28 -4.86 -1.68 10.18
CA LYS A 28 -5.82 -2.30 9.26
C LYS A 28 -5.87 -1.55 7.95
N GLY A 29 -6.06 -2.28 6.85
CA GLY A 29 -6.19 -1.72 5.50
C GLY A 29 -7.49 -2.17 4.83
N PHE A 30 -8.00 -1.30 3.96
CA PHE A 30 -9.12 -1.60 3.06
C PHE A 30 -8.80 -0.97 1.70
N LEU A 31 -8.57 -1.79 0.68
CA LEU A 31 -8.36 -1.36 -0.70
C LEU A 31 -9.69 -1.39 -1.45
N LEU A 32 -10.06 -0.26 -2.03
CA LEU A 32 -11.28 -0.07 -2.80
C LEU A 32 -10.92 0.08 -4.28
N LYS A 33 -11.44 -0.77 -5.16
CA LYS A 33 -11.27 -0.66 -6.62
C LYS A 33 -12.65 -0.68 -7.27
N ASN A 34 -12.94 0.33 -8.10
CA ASN A 34 -14.22 0.44 -8.84
C ASN A 34 -15.47 0.32 -7.92
N GLY A 35 -15.43 0.95 -6.75
CA GLY A 35 -16.52 0.91 -5.77
C GLY A 35 -16.70 -0.44 -5.05
N GLN A 36 -15.81 -1.40 -5.29
CA GLN A 36 -15.84 -2.72 -4.64
C GLN A 36 -14.62 -2.94 -3.76
N ARG A 37 -14.81 -3.74 -2.71
CA ARG A 37 -13.72 -4.21 -1.87
C ARG A 37 -12.78 -5.08 -2.70
N PHE A 38 -11.56 -4.61 -2.91
CA PHE A 38 -10.49 -5.40 -3.52
C PHE A 38 -9.83 -6.30 -2.46
N MET A 39 -9.38 -5.71 -1.35
CA MET A 39 -8.78 -6.44 -0.23
C MET A 39 -9.03 -5.71 1.08
N GLN A 40 -9.09 -6.45 2.19
CA GLN A 40 -9.17 -5.86 3.54
C GLN A 40 -8.47 -6.79 4.53
N GLY A 41 -7.95 -6.24 5.63
CA GLY A 41 -7.29 -7.03 6.67
C GLY A 41 -6.25 -6.24 7.43
N ASP A 42 -5.24 -6.95 7.94
CA ASP A 42 -4.05 -6.33 8.51
C ASP A 42 -3.30 -5.51 7.45
N ILE A 43 -2.73 -4.38 7.86
CA ILE A 43 -2.12 -3.45 6.91
C ILE A 43 -0.98 -4.10 6.11
N GLU A 44 -0.27 -5.08 6.69
CA GLU A 44 0.84 -5.79 6.04
C GLU A 44 0.34 -6.85 5.04
N SER A 45 -0.84 -7.45 5.26
CA SER A 45 -1.46 -8.35 4.29
C SER A 45 -2.15 -7.59 3.15
N VAL A 46 -2.48 -6.32 3.36
CA VAL A 46 -3.07 -5.44 2.34
C VAL A 46 -2.00 -4.69 1.55
N LEU A 47 -0.94 -4.20 2.21
CA LEU A 47 0.15 -3.42 1.60
C LEU A 47 1.41 -4.28 1.40
N ASN A 48 1.33 -5.20 0.47
CA ASN A 48 2.49 -5.96 -0.05
C ASN A 48 2.55 -5.87 -1.57
N SER A 49 3.74 -6.14 -2.13
CA SER A 49 4.03 -5.98 -3.55
C SER A 49 3.10 -6.81 -4.44
N ASP A 50 2.75 -8.04 -4.03
CA ASP A 50 1.87 -8.92 -4.81
C ASP A 50 0.44 -8.36 -4.87
N THR A 51 -0.10 -7.97 -3.72
CA THR A 51 -1.44 -7.38 -3.62
C THR A 51 -1.53 -6.09 -4.41
N LEU A 52 -0.54 -5.20 -4.26
CA LEU A 52 -0.54 -3.90 -4.93
C LEU A 52 -0.29 -4.05 -6.43
N SER A 53 0.53 -5.01 -6.86
CA SER A 53 0.73 -5.28 -8.28
C SER A 53 -0.57 -5.76 -8.94
N ASN A 54 -1.30 -6.67 -8.28
CA ASN A 54 -2.61 -7.11 -8.73
C ASN A 54 -3.65 -5.97 -8.69
N TYR A 55 -3.61 -5.12 -7.66
CA TYR A 55 -4.49 -3.98 -7.52
C TYR A 55 -4.29 -2.96 -8.64
N PHE A 56 -3.04 -2.59 -8.97
CA PHE A 56 -2.74 -1.62 -10.02
C PHE A 56 -2.68 -2.24 -11.43
N ASN A 57 -2.67 -3.56 -11.54
CA ASN A 57 -2.39 -4.29 -12.78
C ASN A 57 -1.06 -3.84 -13.41
N ARG A 58 -0.03 -3.68 -12.58
CA ARG A 58 1.32 -3.22 -12.93
C ARG A 58 2.31 -3.84 -11.96
N ASN A 59 3.53 -4.11 -12.42
CA ASN A 59 4.60 -4.59 -11.56
C ASN A 59 5.09 -3.47 -10.63
N VAL A 60 4.76 -3.56 -9.35
CA VAL A 60 5.16 -2.58 -8.34
C VAL A 60 5.84 -3.26 -7.16
N SER A 61 6.74 -2.53 -6.52
CA SER A 61 7.32 -2.93 -5.25
C SER A 61 6.97 -1.92 -4.17
N ILE A 62 6.68 -2.42 -2.97
CA ILE A 62 6.48 -1.59 -1.79
C ILE A 62 7.54 -1.92 -0.75
N ILE A 63 8.13 -0.87 -0.17
CA ILE A 63 9.05 -1.01 0.95
C ILE A 63 8.47 -0.29 2.16
N LYS A 64 8.78 -0.80 3.35
CA LYS A 64 8.51 -0.13 4.62
C LYS A 64 9.84 0.25 5.25
N GLN A 65 10.17 1.53 5.25
CA GLN A 65 11.41 2.06 5.85
C GLN A 65 11.09 3.27 6.70
N ASN A 66 11.81 3.44 7.82
CA ASN A 66 11.58 4.55 8.75
C ASN A 66 10.09 4.71 9.14
N ARG A 67 9.38 3.58 9.30
CA ARG A 67 7.95 3.50 9.67
C ARG A 67 6.99 4.12 8.65
N ARG A 68 7.44 4.28 7.40
CA ARG A 68 6.68 4.79 6.26
C ARG A 68 6.76 3.81 5.10
N TYR A 69 5.72 3.81 4.28
CA TYR A 69 5.72 3.06 3.04
C TYR A 69 6.21 3.91 1.89
N SER A 70 6.86 3.29 0.91
CA SER A 70 7.19 3.89 -0.39
C SER A 70 6.86 2.90 -1.49
N LEU A 71 6.16 3.36 -2.52
CA LEU A 71 5.77 2.55 -3.67
C LEU A 71 6.63 2.89 -4.88
N PHE A 72 7.14 1.86 -5.55
CA PHE A 72 7.92 2.00 -6.78
C PHE A 72 7.25 1.24 -7.92
N LEU A 73 7.25 1.85 -9.10
CA LEU A 73 6.97 1.14 -10.33
C LEU A 73 8.24 0.42 -10.75
N ASN A 74 8.17 -0.89 -10.93
CA ASN A 74 9.29 -1.65 -11.46
C ASN A 74 9.26 -1.54 -12.98
N GLU A 75 10.40 -1.27 -13.61
CA GLU A 75 10.49 -1.40 -15.07
C GLU A 75 10.39 -2.88 -15.44
N ASP A 76 9.45 -3.20 -16.33
CA ASP A 76 9.47 -4.51 -16.97
C ASP A 76 10.74 -4.57 -17.82
N LYS A 77 11.58 -5.57 -17.58
CA LYS A 77 12.74 -5.82 -18.45
C LYS A 77 12.21 -5.99 -19.86
N ILE A 78 12.37 -4.98 -20.71
CA ILE A 78 12.21 -5.15 -22.16
C ILE A 78 13.18 -6.26 -22.51
N ALA A 79 12.66 -7.39 -22.99
CA ALA A 79 13.50 -8.48 -23.46
C ALA A 79 14.44 -7.92 -24.54
N GLU A 80 15.72 -7.73 -24.21
CA GLU A 80 16.81 -7.32 -25.11
C GLU A 80 17.13 -8.40 -26.17
N ASN A 81 16.16 -9.22 -26.56
CA ASN A 81 16.32 -10.31 -27.52
C ASN A 81 15.65 -10.00 -28.86
N GLN A 82 15.83 -8.79 -29.40
CA GLN A 82 15.61 -8.50 -30.83
C GLN A 82 16.50 -7.34 -31.32
N ARG A 83 17.83 -7.49 -31.25
CA ARG A 83 18.71 -6.87 -32.25
C ARG A 83 19.64 -7.95 -32.80
N LYS A 84 19.31 -8.29 -34.04
CA LYS A 84 20.00 -9.15 -35.00
C LYS A 84 21.51 -9.12 -34.91
#